data_AF-A0A3B8ZPR3-F1
#
_entry.id   AF-A0A3B8ZPR3-F1
#
_cell.length_a   1.000
_cell.length_b   1.000
_cell.length_c   1.000
_cell.angle_alpha   90.00
_cell.angle_beta   90.00
_cell.angle_gamma   90.00
#
_symmetry.space_group_name_H-M   'P 1'
#
loop_
_entity.id
_entity.type
_entity.pdbx_description
1 polymer ?
#
loop_
_entity_poly.entity_id
_entity_poly.type
_entity_poly.pdbx_seq_one_letter_code
_entity_poly.pdbx_strand_id
1 'polypeptide(L)'
;MAKSKGSPLQYIEPIGARVLVLKDEPKRQTKGGIALPDAAEIPTITGRIVTISRVVEHDEDIPLRQYDKILFHPKNAIPVDFEPDNQLYVVPVEDIVAVFRKDKPTEDE
;
A
#
# COMPACT_ATOMS: atom_id res chain seq x y z
N MET A 1 22.54 20.61 28.80
CA MET A 1 21.35 20.01 28.15
C MET A 1 21.85 19.01 27.11
N ALA A 2 21.79 17.71 27.40
CA ALA A 2 22.21 16.67 26.48
C ALA A 2 21.07 16.35 25.52
N LYS A 3 21.30 16.50 24.21
CA LYS A 3 20.35 16.05 23.17
C LYS A 3 20.21 14.53 23.29
N SER A 4 18.99 14.04 23.52
CA SER A 4 18.70 12.62 23.36
C SER A 4 18.97 12.23 21.90
N LYS A 5 19.91 11.31 21.69
CA LYS A 5 20.04 10.62 20.42
C LYS A 5 18.78 9.77 20.27
N GLY A 6 17.83 10.23 19.46
CA GLY A 6 16.63 9.45 19.12
C GLY A 6 17.06 8.09 18.59
N SER A 7 16.42 7.02 19.08
CA SER A 7 16.63 5.68 18.57
C SER A 7 16.51 5.68 17.04
N PRO A 8 17.36 4.95 16.31
CA PRO A 8 17.25 4.87 14.86
C PRO A 8 15.85 4.38 14.51
N LEU A 9 15.15 5.12 13.65
CA LEU A 9 13.87 4.69 13.09
C LEU A 9 14.08 3.33 12.43
N GLN A 10 13.32 2.33 12.87
CA GLN A 10 13.38 1.01 12.25
C GLN A 10 12.80 1.11 10.83
N TYR A 11 13.56 0.62 9.86
CA TYR A 11 13.14 0.56 8.46
C TYR A 11 12.62 -0.84 8.15
N ILE A 12 11.45 -0.93 7.54
CA ILE A 12 10.84 -2.21 7.16
C ILE A 12 11.18 -2.48 5.69
N GLU A 13 11.96 -3.53 5.48
CA GLU A 13 12.34 -4.01 4.15
C GLU A 13 11.55 -5.31 3.82
N PRO A 14 10.64 -5.30 2.84
CA PRO A 14 9.93 -6.51 2.42
C PRO A 14 10.88 -7.46 1.67
N ILE A 15 10.73 -8.77 1.89
CA ILE A 15 11.59 -9.82 1.30
C ILE A 15 10.80 -10.68 0.31
N GLY A 16 11.46 -11.15 -0.75
CA GLY A 16 10.86 -11.92 -1.84
C GLY A 16 10.00 -11.05 -2.75
N ALA A 17 9.05 -11.62 -3.49
CA ALA A 17 8.11 -10.87 -4.33
C ALA A 17 7.01 -10.20 -3.48
N ARG A 18 7.39 -9.22 -2.65
CA ARG A 18 6.49 -8.52 -1.71
C ARG A 18 6.76 -7.02 -1.69
N VAL A 19 5.76 -6.25 -1.29
CA VAL A 19 5.85 -4.81 -1.09
C VAL A 19 5.23 -4.43 0.25
N LEU A 20 5.69 -3.32 0.82
CA LEU A 20 5.07 -2.69 1.98
C LEU A 20 4.05 -1.66 1.50
N VAL A 21 2.81 -1.76 1.95
CA VAL A 21 1.68 -0.93 1.55
C VAL A 21 1.12 -0.21 2.76
N LEU A 22 0.95 1.10 2.65
CA LEU A 22 0.09 1.89 3.53
C LEU A 22 -1.32 1.88 2.95
N LYS A 23 -2.25 1.22 3.62
CA LYS A 23 -3.65 1.11 3.19
C LYS A 23 -4.36 2.45 3.30
N ASP A 24 -5.27 2.75 2.38
CA ASP A 24 -6.09 3.97 2.46
C ASP A 24 -7.09 3.86 3.63
N GLU A 25 -7.39 4.99 4.27
CA GLU A 25 -8.47 5.08 5.26
C GLU A 25 -9.83 4.75 4.64
N PRO A 26 -10.69 4.01 5.35
CA PRO A 26 -12.00 3.67 4.86
C PRO A 26 -12.88 4.92 4.67
N LYS A 27 -13.61 4.95 3.56
CA LYS A 27 -14.53 6.04 3.26
C LYS A 27 -15.88 5.76 3.91
N ARG A 28 -16.22 6.55 4.93
CA ARG A 28 -17.53 6.51 5.61
C ARG A 28 -18.64 7.27 4.90
N GLN A 29 -18.31 8.00 3.83
CA GLN A 29 -19.27 8.78 3.05
C GLN A 29 -19.14 8.47 1.56
N THR A 30 -20.29 8.33 0.90
CA THR A 30 -20.37 8.26 -0.56
C THR A 30 -20.07 9.63 -1.18
N LYS A 31 -19.74 9.67 -2.48
CA LYS A 31 -19.51 10.95 -3.20
C LYS A 31 -20.70 11.93 -3.12
N GLY A 32 -21.91 11.43 -2.84
CA GLY A 32 -23.13 12.24 -2.67
C GLY A 32 -23.40 12.71 -1.25
N GLY A 33 -22.48 12.52 -0.29
CA GLY A 33 -22.61 13.01 1.09
C GLY A 33 -23.46 12.14 2.02
N ILE A 34 -23.93 10.98 1.56
CA ILE A 34 -24.67 10.04 2.41
C ILE A 34 -23.69 9.27 3.28
N ALA A 35 -23.89 9.32 4.60
CA ALA A 35 -23.16 8.52 5.58
C ALA A 35 -23.57 7.05 5.44
N LEU A 36 -22.58 6.18 5.29
CA LEU A 36 -22.79 4.74 5.23
C LEU A 36 -22.95 4.19 6.66
N PRO A 37 -23.87 3.23 6.90
CA PRO A 37 -23.91 2.51 8.17
C PRO A 37 -22.62 1.69 8.35
N ASP A 38 -22.21 1.45 9.60
CA ASP A 38 -20.92 0.82 9.94
C ASP A 38 -20.69 -0.55 9.25
N ALA A 39 -21.76 -1.29 8.95
CA ALA A 39 -21.70 -2.58 8.25
C ALA A 39 -21.49 -2.50 6.73
N ALA A 40 -21.62 -1.29 6.14
CA ALA A 40 -21.45 -1.03 4.70
C ALA A 40 -20.16 -0.27 4.39
N GLU A 41 -19.18 -0.32 5.29
CA GLU A 41 -17.86 0.25 5.04
C GLU A 41 -17.22 -0.46 3.84
N ILE A 42 -16.86 0.33 2.82
CA ILE A 42 -16.21 -0.21 1.63
C ILE A 42 -14.82 -0.72 2.07
N PRO A 43 -14.52 -2.02 1.95
CA PRO A 43 -13.20 -2.52 2.33
C PRO A 43 -12.16 -1.77 1.52
N THR A 44 -11.23 -1.10 2.20
CA THR A 44 -10.15 -0.39 1.53
C THR A 44 -9.17 -1.40 0.94
N ILE A 45 -9.44 -1.72 -0.32
CA ILE A 45 -8.60 -2.55 -1.18
C ILE A 45 -7.60 -1.70 -1.98
N THR A 46 -7.47 -0.42 -1.60
CA THR A 46 -6.50 0.51 -2.18
C THR A 46 -5.49 0.95 -1.13
N GLY A 47 -4.30 1.27 -1.59
CA GLY A 47 -3.22 1.77 -0.74
C GLY A 47 -2.08 2.34 -1.56
N ARG A 48 -1.03 2.78 -0.87
CA ARG A 48 0.21 3.31 -1.47
C ARG A 48 1.40 2.45 -1.08
N ILE A 49 2.24 2.12 -2.06
CA ILE A 49 3.49 1.42 -1.80
C ILE A 49 4.45 2.35 -1.04
N VAL A 50 4.88 1.92 0.15
CA VAL A 50 5.87 2.59 0.98
C VAL A 50 7.27 2.12 0.61
N THR A 51 7.46 0.82 0.37
CA THR A 51 8.74 0.20 0.02
C THR A 51 8.49 -1.00 -0.88
N ILE A 52 9.37 -1.21 -1.86
CA ILE A 52 9.42 -2.43 -2.68
C ILE A 52 10.60 -3.29 -2.26
N SER A 53 10.51 -4.61 -2.44
CA SER A 53 11.65 -5.49 -2.18
C SER A 53 12.69 -5.38 -3.27
N ARG A 54 13.90 -5.86 -2.97
CA ARG A 54 14.98 -5.95 -3.97
C ARG A 54 14.65 -6.87 -5.15
N VAL A 55 13.84 -7.91 -4.94
CA VAL A 55 13.40 -8.80 -6.03
C VAL A 55 12.50 -8.03 -6.99
N VAL A 56 11.56 -7.25 -6.47
CA VAL A 56 10.64 -6.43 -7.27
C VAL A 56 11.36 -5.31 -7.98
N GLU A 57 12.34 -4.67 -7.33
CA GLU A 57 13.14 -3.59 -7.93
C GLU A 57 13.94 -4.06 -9.16
N HIS A 58 14.39 -5.32 -9.18
CA HIS A 58 15.21 -5.88 -10.26
C HIS A 58 14.42 -6.65 -11.34
N ASP A 59 13.10 -6.77 -11.18
CA ASP A 59 12.24 -7.50 -12.10
C ASP A 59 11.52 -6.53 -13.03
N GLU A 60 11.95 -6.47 -14.30
CA GLU A 60 11.37 -5.56 -15.31
C GLU A 60 9.91 -5.92 -15.65
N ASP A 61 9.50 -7.17 -15.44
CA ASP A 61 8.13 -7.63 -15.67
C ASP A 61 7.16 -7.18 -14.55
N ILE A 62 7.69 -6.65 -13.44
CA ILE A 62 6.92 -6.13 -12.31
C ILE A 62 7.14 -4.61 -12.22
N PRO A 63 6.36 -3.80 -12.95
CA PRO A 63 6.57 -2.35 -13.04
C PRO A 63 6.05 -1.59 -11.81
N LEU A 64 6.26 -2.10 -10.60
CA LEU A 64 5.85 -1.49 -9.33
C LEU A 64 6.90 -0.54 -8.82
N ARG A 65 6.48 0.66 -8.43
CA ARG A 65 7.37 1.69 -7.91
C ARG A 65 6.96 2.13 -6.52
N GLN A 66 7.94 2.60 -5.76
CA GLN A 66 7.65 3.30 -4.52
C GLN A 66 6.68 4.45 -4.79
N TYR A 67 5.74 4.66 -3.88
CA TYR A 67 4.66 5.63 -3.97
C TYR A 67 3.59 5.36 -5.02
N ASP A 68 3.63 4.26 -5.75
CA ASP A 68 2.51 3.87 -6.61
C ASP A 68 1.25 3.68 -5.78
N LYS A 69 0.14 4.24 -6.27
CA LYS A 69 -1.18 3.93 -5.74
C LYS A 69 -1.67 2.66 -6.39
N ILE A 70 -2.10 1.70 -5.59
CA ILE A 70 -2.45 0.36 -6.07
C ILE A 70 -3.84 -0.08 -5.61
N LEU A 71 -4.41 -1.01 -6.38
CA LEU A 71 -5.53 -1.86 -6.01
C LEU A 71 -4.96 -3.25 -5.72
N PHE A 72 -5.29 -3.85 -4.57
CA PHE A 72 -4.78 -5.16 -4.19
C PHE A 72 -5.84 -6.02 -3.50
N HIS A 73 -5.67 -7.34 -3.58
CA HIS A 73 -6.52 -8.31 -2.91
C HIS A 73 -6.06 -8.49 -1.46
N PRO A 74 -6.93 -8.35 -0.43
CA PRO A 74 -6.49 -8.32 0.97
C PRO A 74 -6.19 -9.71 1.57
N LYS A 75 -6.45 -10.81 0.85
CA LYS A 75 -6.42 -12.18 1.39
C LYS A 75 -5.10 -12.58 2.05
N ASN A 76 -3.96 -12.24 1.45
CA ASN A 76 -2.64 -12.57 1.99
C ASN A 76 -1.87 -11.34 2.47
N ALA A 77 -2.55 -10.21 2.67
CA ALA A 77 -1.94 -9.01 3.22
C ALA A 77 -1.67 -9.21 4.72
N ILE A 78 -0.41 -9.11 5.13
CA ILE A 78 0.02 -9.34 6.52
C ILE A 78 0.19 -7.98 7.22
N PRO A 79 -0.56 -7.68 8.29
CA PRO A 79 -0.34 -6.45 9.06
C PRO A 79 1.04 -6.48 9.72
N VAL A 80 1.79 -5.39 9.62
CA VAL A 80 3.14 -5.28 10.21
C VAL A 80 3.08 -5.19 11.74
N ASP A 81 2.09 -4.45 12.23
CA ASP A 81 1.75 -4.29 13.64
C ASP A 81 0.24 -4.42 13.79
N PHE A 82 -0.19 -4.96 14.92
CA PHE A 82 -1.59 -5.14 15.30
C PHE A 82 -2.16 -3.92 16.03
N GLU A 83 -1.39 -2.83 16.17
CA GLU A 83 -1.92 -1.55 16.67
C GLU A 83 -3.15 -1.11 15.83
N PRO A 84 -4.25 -0.65 16.46
CA PRO A 84 -5.52 -0.39 15.77
C PRO A 84 -5.45 0.67 14.67
N ASP A 85 -4.48 1.57 14.74
CA ASP A 85 -4.21 2.64 13.78
C ASP A 85 -3.14 2.28 12.75
N ASN A 86 -2.47 1.15 12.90
CA ASN A 86 -1.45 0.73 11.96
C ASN A 86 -2.08 0.24 10.65
N GLN A 87 -1.80 0.99 9.58
CA GLN A 87 -2.28 0.72 8.22
C GLN A 87 -1.19 0.11 7.33
N LEU A 88 -0.07 -0.35 7.92
CA LEU A 88 1.03 -0.96 7.20
C LEU A 88 0.81 -2.46 7.00
N TYR A 89 0.85 -2.89 5.75
CA TYR A 89 0.69 -4.27 5.33
C TYR A 89 1.82 -4.70 4.41
N VAL A 90 2.35 -5.90 4.63
CA VAL A 90 3.18 -6.59 3.64
C VAL A 90 2.25 -7.36 2.70
N VAL A 91 2.35 -7.08 1.40
CA VAL A 91 1.46 -7.63 0.37
C VAL A 91 2.30 -8.37 -0.68
N PRO A 92 1.97 -9.61 -1.04
CA PRO A 92 2.59 -10.31 -2.18
C PRO A 92 2.29 -9.59 -3.49
N VAL A 93 3.24 -9.65 -4.44
CA VAL A 93 3.04 -9.04 -5.76
C VAL A 93 1.87 -9.68 -6.51
N GLU A 94 1.65 -11.00 -6.36
CA GLU A 94 0.54 -11.68 -7.04
C GLU A 94 -0.85 -11.16 -6.62
N ASP A 95 -0.97 -10.54 -5.44
CA ASP A 95 -2.21 -9.96 -4.96
C ASP A 95 -2.40 -8.49 -5.41
N ILE A 96 -1.41 -7.89 -6.10
CA ILE A 96 -1.53 -6.54 -6.65
C ILE A 96 -2.24 -6.62 -7.99
N VAL A 97 -3.44 -6.05 -8.04
CA VAL A 97 -4.36 -6.18 -9.18
C VAL A 97 -4.15 -5.07 -10.20
N ALA A 98 -3.87 -3.85 -9.74
CA ALA A 98 -3.68 -2.71 -10.64
C ALA A 98 -2.87 -1.58 -9.98
N VAL A 99 -2.22 -0.77 -10.83
CA VAL A 99 -1.58 0.49 -10.45
C VAL A 99 -2.38 1.66 -11.05
N PHE A 100 -2.73 2.64 -10.23
CA PHE A 100 -3.36 3.87 -10.70
C PHE A 100 -2.29 4.81 -11.27
N ARG A 101 -2.23 4.91 -12.61
CA ARG A 101 -1.38 5.87 -13.33
C ARG A 101 -2.15 7.16 -13.63
N LYS A 102 -1.48 8.30 -13.56
CA LYS A 102 -2.07 9.61 -13.91
C LYS A 102 -2.07 9.87 -15.42
N ASP A 103 -1.09 9.31 -16.12
CA ASP A 103 -0.91 9.48 -17.55
C ASP A 103 -1.54 8.29 -18.29
N LYS A 104 -2.23 8.56 -19.40
CA LYS A 104 -2.62 7.50 -20.32
C LYS A 104 -1.35 6.95 -20.97
N PRO A 105 -1.25 5.64 -21.23
CA PRO A 105 -0.19 5.12 -22.08
C PRO A 105 -0.26 5.88 -23.40
N THR A 106 0.84 6.52 -23.79
CA THR A 106 0.98 7.00 -25.17
C THR A 106 0.95 5.76 -26.05
N GLU A 107 -0.04 5.69 -26.94
CA GLU A 107 0.01 4.73 -28.03
C GLU A 107 1.18 5.17 -28.90
N ASP A 108 2.32 4.45 -28.79
CA ASP A 108 3.43 4.64 -29.71
C ASP A 108 2.94 4.19 -31.10
N GLU A 109 2.69 5.15 -31.99
CA GLU A 109 2.38 4.94 -33.42
C GLU A 109 3.56 4.31 -34.18
#